data_AF-A0A3D4W0V0-F1
#
_entry.id   AF-A0A3D4W0V0-F1
#
_cell.length_a   1.000
_cell.length_b   1.000
_cell.length_c   1.000
_cell.angle_alpha   90.00
_cell.angle_beta   90.00
_cell.angle_gamma   90.00
#
_symmetry.space_group_name_H-M   'P 1'
#
loop_
_entity.id
_entity.type
_entity.pdbx_description
1 polymer ?
#
loop_
_entity_poly.entity_id
_entity_poly.type
_entity_poly.pdbx_seq_one_letter_code
_entity_poly.pdbx_strand_id
1 'polypeptide(L)'
;MIETHTRILGIAPYDGMRTAMEQAAQAYPNVEMDIYTGDLEDGQAIVQQMPPNSYDCIISRGGTAALIRQVTDLPVVDIHISVYDVLRTMKLAENYSSLYAIVGFPSITEPAHTLCSLLDFNLDILTVNNAAEVRHTLERLQQGGYRMVVCDMVTHTIAREMGFDAFLITSGVESLHAAIDQAVNISSWFGHLRQENLFLRSITQGQNGRVIVMESNGDLFYSSISEVPAELSSVLQSHIREIPASGNLRFYYTERDQLYSITAQQLLMNNVQRYLFYCVPARIPLHSSRPGLRTLNKGECEYLFANSFYSLSGAMGTQAAEIRSLALLRQPVFIYGEPGTGKEQIARYLYLHSSLANHPFIVVNCALLNEKTWDFLLNHYNSPLSATGNTIYFQNFESIPPQWSSELLAAIE
;
A
#
# COMPACT_ATOMS: atom_id res chain seq x y z
N MET A 1 3.89 -27.31 -19.54
CA MET A 1 4.59 -26.34 -18.68
C MET A 1 4.64 -25.05 -19.47
N ILE A 2 4.18 -23.93 -18.93
CA ILE A 2 4.38 -22.63 -19.59
C ILE A 2 5.86 -22.32 -19.38
N GLU A 3 6.67 -22.40 -20.43
CA GLU A 3 8.07 -21.99 -20.40
C GLU A 3 8.10 -20.48 -20.12
N THR A 4 8.34 -20.14 -18.86
CA THR A 4 8.49 -18.75 -18.43
C THR A 4 9.85 -18.26 -18.89
N HIS A 5 9.86 -17.56 -20.02
CA HIS A 5 11.06 -16.88 -20.51
C HIS A 5 11.30 -15.66 -19.63
N THR A 6 12.49 -15.57 -19.03
CA THR A 6 12.89 -14.39 -18.24
C THR A 6 13.40 -13.33 -19.19
N ARG A 7 12.79 -12.15 -19.20
CA ARG A 7 13.22 -11.03 -20.04
C ARG A 7 14.19 -10.15 -19.28
N ILE A 8 15.44 -10.10 -19.74
CA ILE A 8 16.53 -9.40 -19.09
C ILE A 8 17.01 -8.25 -19.97
N LEU A 9 17.14 -7.06 -19.38
CA LEU A 9 17.83 -5.95 -20.01
C LEU A 9 19.31 -5.93 -19.60
N GLY A 10 20.20 -6.05 -20.56
CA GLY A 10 21.64 -5.85 -20.37
C GLY A 10 22.06 -4.41 -20.70
N ILE A 11 22.71 -3.72 -19.76
CA ILE A 11 23.36 -2.44 -20.01
C ILE A 11 24.87 -2.61 -19.83
N ALA A 12 25.58 -2.70 -20.94
CA ALA A 12 27.04 -2.86 -20.99
C ALA A 12 27.72 -1.48 -21.02
N PRO A 13 28.66 -1.18 -20.11
CA PRO A 13 29.39 0.10 -20.14
C PRO A 13 30.31 0.28 -21.37
N TYR A 14 30.60 -0.79 -22.11
CA TYR A 14 31.43 -0.75 -23.32
C TYR A 14 31.11 -1.92 -24.26
N ASP A 15 31.43 -1.75 -25.54
CA ASP A 15 31.08 -2.71 -26.59
C ASP A 15 31.66 -4.12 -26.37
N GLY A 16 32.88 -4.22 -25.86
CA GLY A 16 33.49 -5.53 -25.55
C GLY A 16 32.68 -6.33 -24.52
N MET A 17 32.05 -5.64 -23.56
CA MET A 17 31.16 -6.27 -22.59
C MET A 17 29.81 -6.63 -23.19
N ARG A 18 29.27 -5.80 -24.11
CA ARG A 18 28.05 -6.15 -24.85
C ARG A 18 28.23 -7.49 -25.56
N THR A 19 29.31 -7.65 -26.32
CA THR A 19 29.58 -8.91 -27.04
C THR A 19 29.79 -10.09 -26.08
N ALA A 20 30.45 -9.88 -24.95
CA ALA A 20 30.61 -10.93 -23.94
C ALA A 20 29.28 -11.34 -23.30
N MET A 21 28.38 -10.37 -23.03
CA MET A 21 27.03 -10.63 -22.54
C MET A 21 26.19 -11.39 -23.58
N GLU A 22 26.25 -10.99 -24.86
CA GLU A 22 25.57 -11.68 -25.96
C GLU A 22 26.02 -13.15 -26.07
N GLN A 23 27.32 -13.41 -25.94
CA GLN A 23 27.86 -14.77 -25.96
C GLN A 23 27.44 -15.58 -24.73
N ALA A 24 27.50 -15.00 -23.53
CA ALA A 24 27.10 -15.68 -22.30
C ALA A 24 25.59 -16.02 -22.31
N ALA A 25 24.75 -15.14 -22.86
CA ALA A 25 23.30 -15.33 -22.96
C ALA A 25 22.93 -16.57 -23.82
N GLN A 26 23.75 -16.95 -24.81
CA GLN A 26 23.49 -18.13 -25.65
C GLN A 26 23.47 -19.45 -24.86
N ALA A 27 24.10 -19.49 -23.68
CA ALA A 27 24.06 -20.65 -22.80
C ALA A 27 22.71 -20.81 -22.06
N TYR A 28 21.81 -19.82 -22.14
CA TYR A 28 20.56 -19.76 -21.40
C TYR A 28 19.34 -19.72 -22.34
N PRO A 29 18.80 -20.88 -22.74
CA PRO A 29 17.68 -20.93 -23.69
C PRO A 29 16.38 -20.31 -23.18
N ASN A 30 16.21 -20.20 -21.85
CA ASN A 30 15.01 -19.66 -21.21
C ASN A 30 15.13 -18.16 -20.88
N VAL A 31 16.16 -17.50 -21.38
CA VAL A 31 16.43 -16.07 -21.14
C VAL A 31 16.36 -15.33 -22.47
N GLU A 32 15.48 -14.33 -22.52
CA GLU A 32 15.44 -13.37 -23.61
C GLU A 32 16.19 -12.13 -23.15
N MET A 33 17.34 -11.83 -23.77
CA MET A 33 18.21 -10.76 -23.32
C MET A 33 18.42 -9.71 -24.41
N ASP A 34 17.95 -8.49 -24.15
CA ASP A 34 18.25 -7.32 -24.98
C ASP A 34 19.42 -6.56 -24.37
N ILE A 35 20.46 -6.28 -25.15
CA ILE A 35 21.70 -5.70 -24.62
C ILE A 35 22.04 -4.40 -25.36
N TYR A 36 22.23 -3.33 -24.60
CA TYR A 36 22.61 -2.01 -25.09
C TYR A 36 23.95 -1.59 -24.50
N THR A 37 24.69 -0.76 -25.23
CA THR A 37 25.92 -0.13 -24.75
C THR A 37 25.57 1.24 -24.16
N GLY A 38 25.95 1.50 -22.91
CA GLY A 38 25.79 2.79 -22.24
C GLY A 38 26.56 2.83 -20.93
N ASP A 39 27.48 3.79 -20.78
CA ASP A 39 28.26 3.99 -19.55
C ASP A 39 27.59 5.05 -18.68
N LEU A 40 27.64 4.86 -17.35
CA LEU A 40 27.11 5.78 -16.35
C LEU A 40 25.71 6.35 -16.69
N GLU A 41 25.60 7.67 -16.92
CA GLU A 41 24.36 8.37 -17.21
C GLU A 41 23.71 7.92 -18.53
N ASP A 42 24.48 7.51 -19.54
CA ASP A 42 23.94 7.02 -20.80
C ASP A 42 23.17 5.71 -20.57
N GLY A 43 23.72 4.83 -19.73
CA GLY A 43 23.04 3.59 -19.31
C GLY A 43 21.75 3.88 -18.53
N GLN A 44 21.76 4.88 -17.66
CA GLN A 44 20.59 5.32 -16.91
C GLN A 44 19.49 5.89 -17.83
N ALA A 45 19.89 6.69 -18.82
CA ALA A 45 18.97 7.31 -19.78
C ALA A 45 18.24 6.25 -20.63
N ILE A 46 18.93 5.16 -21.02
CA ILE A 46 18.31 4.04 -21.73
C ILE A 46 17.19 3.41 -20.90
N VAL A 47 17.43 3.15 -19.60
CA VAL A 47 16.43 2.53 -18.71
C VAL A 47 15.21 3.44 -18.52
N GLN A 48 15.41 4.76 -18.41
CA GLN A 48 14.31 5.71 -18.24
C GLN A 48 13.40 5.85 -19.47
N GLN A 49 13.94 5.59 -20.67
CA GLN A 49 13.17 5.65 -21.92
C GLN A 49 12.39 4.36 -22.19
N MET A 50 12.64 3.30 -21.43
CA MET A 50 12.01 2.01 -21.66
C MET A 50 10.58 1.94 -21.12
N PRO A 51 9.67 1.22 -21.81
CA PRO A 51 8.31 1.06 -21.34
C PRO A 51 8.27 0.32 -19.99
N PRO A 52 7.36 0.71 -19.07
CA PRO A 52 7.20 0.00 -17.82
C PRO A 52 6.74 -1.45 -18.06
N ASN A 53 7.24 -2.40 -17.26
CA ASN A 53 6.98 -3.85 -17.36
C ASN A 53 7.48 -4.55 -18.65
N SER A 54 8.42 -3.96 -19.40
CA SER A 54 9.05 -4.63 -20.54
C SER A 54 10.00 -5.76 -20.13
N TYR A 55 10.72 -5.61 -19.02
CA TYR A 55 11.73 -6.54 -18.54
C TYR A 55 11.46 -6.96 -17.09
N ASP A 56 11.97 -8.12 -16.70
CA ASP A 56 11.85 -8.69 -15.36
C ASP A 56 13.05 -8.29 -14.48
N CYS A 57 14.23 -8.07 -15.08
CA CYS A 57 15.47 -7.72 -14.39
C CYS A 57 16.41 -6.93 -15.31
N ILE A 58 17.32 -6.16 -14.70
CA ILE A 58 18.40 -5.45 -15.39
C ILE A 58 19.74 -6.03 -14.93
N ILE A 59 20.68 -6.21 -15.86
CA ILE A 59 22.07 -6.58 -15.58
C ILE A 59 22.98 -5.46 -16.08
N SER A 60 23.87 -4.97 -15.21
CA SER A 60 24.90 -3.99 -15.60
C SER A 60 26.15 -4.17 -14.72
N ARG A 61 27.08 -3.22 -14.74
CA ARG A 61 28.34 -3.31 -14.00
C ARG A 61 28.72 -2.01 -13.30
N GLY A 62 29.14 -2.12 -12.04
CA GLY A 62 29.79 -1.08 -11.26
C GLY A 62 28.97 0.21 -11.15
N GLY A 63 29.61 1.35 -11.45
CA GLY A 63 28.98 2.68 -11.36
C GLY A 63 27.67 2.78 -12.15
N THR A 64 27.61 2.21 -13.36
CA THR A 64 26.40 2.20 -14.19
C THR A 64 25.25 1.44 -13.51
N ALA A 65 25.53 0.26 -12.93
CA ALA A 65 24.53 -0.49 -12.17
C ALA A 65 24.02 0.28 -10.94
N ALA A 66 24.92 0.99 -10.24
CA ALA A 66 24.57 1.81 -9.09
C ALA A 66 23.65 2.99 -9.45
N LEU A 67 23.89 3.65 -10.59
CA LEU A 67 23.05 4.74 -11.08
C LEU A 67 21.68 4.25 -11.57
N ILE A 68 21.63 3.10 -12.23
CA ILE A 68 20.37 2.50 -12.69
C ILE A 68 19.45 2.16 -11.49
N ARG A 69 20.00 1.62 -10.40
CA ARG A 69 19.24 1.29 -9.18
C ARG A 69 18.48 2.47 -8.57
N GLN A 70 18.92 3.69 -8.82
CA GLN A 70 18.29 4.89 -8.25
C GLN A 70 17.05 5.35 -9.03
N VAL A 71 16.81 4.82 -10.24
CA VAL A 71 15.77 5.31 -11.15
C VAL A 71 14.75 4.25 -11.58
N THR A 72 14.87 3.03 -11.09
CA THR A 72 13.99 1.91 -11.47
C THR A 72 13.59 1.07 -10.27
N ASP A 73 12.36 0.56 -10.30
CA ASP A 73 11.84 -0.41 -9.33
C ASP A 73 12.18 -1.86 -9.73
N LEU A 74 12.75 -2.07 -10.92
CA LEU A 74 13.19 -3.39 -11.36
C LEU A 74 14.45 -3.83 -10.59
N PRO A 75 14.61 -5.14 -10.31
CA PRO A 75 15.84 -5.64 -9.71
C PRO A 75 17.02 -5.41 -10.66
N VAL A 76 18.13 -4.90 -10.12
CA VAL A 76 19.37 -4.63 -10.87
C VAL A 76 20.52 -5.50 -10.32
N VAL A 77 20.98 -6.44 -11.13
CA VAL A 77 22.10 -7.32 -10.83
C VAL A 77 23.41 -6.67 -11.28
N ASP A 78 24.37 -6.60 -10.36
CA ASP A 78 25.73 -6.12 -10.65
C ASP A 78 26.63 -7.26 -11.10
N ILE A 79 27.35 -7.05 -12.20
CA ILE A 79 28.46 -7.91 -12.60
C ILE A 79 29.70 -7.46 -11.83
N HIS A 80 29.96 -8.11 -10.71
CA HIS A 80 31.12 -7.82 -9.89
C HIS A 80 32.41 -8.26 -10.59
N ILE A 81 33.47 -7.48 -10.42
CA ILE A 81 34.80 -7.82 -10.92
C ILE A 81 35.45 -8.79 -9.92
N SER A 82 35.90 -9.93 -10.44
CA SER A 82 36.53 -10.95 -9.62
C SER A 82 38.04 -10.72 -9.48
N VAL A 83 38.63 -11.37 -8.47
CA VAL A 83 40.08 -11.40 -8.28
C VAL A 83 40.78 -12.05 -9.50
N TYR A 84 40.13 -13.00 -10.16
CA TYR A 84 40.64 -13.64 -11.39
C TYR A 84 40.67 -12.68 -12.57
N ASP A 85 39.69 -11.78 -12.69
CA ASP A 85 39.63 -10.77 -13.76
C ASP A 85 40.80 -9.80 -13.65
N VAL A 86 41.08 -9.34 -12.42
CA VAL A 86 42.24 -8.49 -12.12
C VAL A 86 43.54 -9.23 -12.39
N LEU A 87 43.69 -10.46 -11.89
CA LEU A 87 44.88 -11.28 -12.11
C LEU A 87 45.17 -11.50 -13.60
N ARG A 88 44.14 -11.85 -14.37
CA ARG A 88 44.27 -12.07 -15.82
C ARG A 88 44.74 -10.81 -16.52
N THR A 89 44.15 -9.66 -16.16
CA THR A 89 44.53 -8.37 -16.75
C THR A 89 45.95 -7.95 -16.36
N MET A 90 46.34 -8.16 -15.10
CA MET A 90 47.71 -7.94 -14.62
C MET A 90 48.72 -8.80 -15.39
N LYS A 91 48.44 -10.09 -15.56
CA LYS A 91 49.31 -11.00 -16.32
C LYS A 91 49.43 -10.62 -17.79
N LEU A 92 48.37 -10.06 -18.38
CA LEU A 92 48.42 -9.51 -19.73
C LEU A 92 49.27 -8.25 -19.80
N ALA A 93 49.14 -7.34 -18.83
CA ALA A 93 49.91 -6.09 -18.76
C ALA A 93 51.42 -6.34 -18.54
N GLU A 94 51.77 -7.31 -17.69
CA GLU A 94 53.16 -7.72 -17.42
C GLU A 94 53.92 -8.14 -18.69
N ASN A 95 53.23 -8.65 -19.71
CA ASN A 95 53.86 -9.03 -20.98
C ASN A 95 54.35 -7.82 -21.80
N TYR A 96 53.87 -6.61 -21.51
CA TYR A 96 54.20 -5.39 -22.24
C TYR A 96 55.16 -4.48 -21.47
N SER A 97 54.90 -4.27 -20.18
CA SER A 97 55.70 -3.38 -19.33
C SER A 97 55.75 -3.91 -17.90
N SER A 98 56.93 -3.78 -17.27
CA SER A 98 57.09 -4.06 -15.84
C SER A 98 56.70 -2.87 -14.95
N LEU A 99 56.60 -1.65 -15.51
CA LEU A 99 56.21 -0.45 -14.77
C LEU A 99 54.80 -0.02 -15.20
N TYR A 100 53.81 -0.47 -14.43
CA TYR A 100 52.40 -0.09 -14.57
C TYR A 100 51.77 0.09 -13.19
N ALA A 101 50.66 0.83 -13.13
CA ALA A 101 49.86 1.02 -11.92
C ALA A 101 48.41 0.59 -12.17
N ILE A 102 47.72 0.18 -11.11
CA ILE A 102 46.26 0.00 -11.14
C ILE A 102 45.60 1.28 -10.65
N VAL A 103 44.69 1.85 -11.45
CA VAL A 103 43.95 3.07 -11.10
C VAL A 103 42.48 2.87 -11.38
N GLY A 104 41.63 3.19 -10.43
CA GLY A 104 40.18 3.23 -10.65
C GLY A 104 39.37 3.19 -9.37
N PHE A 105 38.08 2.88 -9.51
CA PHE A 105 37.12 2.87 -8.41
C PHE A 105 37.31 1.67 -7.46
N PRO A 106 36.76 1.72 -6.23
CA PRO A 106 36.85 0.62 -5.26
C PRO A 106 36.49 -0.76 -5.82
N SER A 107 35.54 -0.83 -6.76
CA SER A 107 35.12 -2.07 -7.43
C SER A 107 36.25 -2.84 -8.12
N ILE A 108 37.35 -2.17 -8.50
CA ILE A 108 38.53 -2.83 -9.08
C ILE A 108 39.75 -2.81 -8.15
N THR A 109 39.90 -1.78 -7.32
CA THR A 109 41.08 -1.63 -6.47
C THR A 109 41.02 -2.51 -5.23
N GLU A 110 39.84 -2.81 -4.68
CA GLU A 110 39.68 -3.74 -3.56
C GLU A 110 40.10 -5.19 -3.94
N PRO A 111 39.63 -5.77 -5.07
CA PRO A 111 40.16 -7.04 -5.54
C PRO A 111 41.67 -7.01 -5.80
N ALA A 112 42.19 -5.89 -6.33
CA ALA A 112 43.62 -5.73 -6.60
C ALA A 112 44.47 -5.70 -5.31
N HIS A 113 44.03 -4.97 -4.29
CA HIS A 113 44.70 -4.94 -2.98
C HIS A 113 44.71 -6.33 -2.33
N THR A 114 43.57 -7.02 -2.40
CA THR A 114 43.44 -8.39 -1.89
C THR A 114 44.45 -9.30 -2.60
N LEU A 115 44.52 -9.24 -3.92
CA LEU A 115 45.46 -10.04 -4.70
C LEU A 115 46.92 -9.72 -4.40
N CYS A 116 47.28 -8.45 -4.33
CA CYS A 116 48.66 -8.05 -4.02
C CYS A 116 49.09 -8.49 -2.63
N SER A 117 48.19 -8.45 -1.64
CA SER A 117 48.46 -8.95 -0.29
C SER A 117 48.65 -10.47 -0.22
N LEU A 118 47.92 -11.23 -1.05
CA LEU A 118 47.99 -12.69 -1.07
C LEU A 118 49.23 -13.21 -1.82
N LEU A 119 49.67 -12.50 -2.85
CA LEU A 119 50.76 -12.92 -3.73
C LEU A 119 52.08 -12.18 -3.48
N ASP A 120 52.11 -11.28 -2.49
CA ASP A 120 53.24 -10.42 -2.14
C ASP A 120 53.76 -9.61 -3.34
N PHE A 121 52.82 -9.05 -4.14
CA PHE A 121 53.14 -8.18 -5.26
C PHE A 121 53.27 -6.72 -4.79
N ASN A 122 54.40 -6.09 -5.13
CA ASN A 122 54.60 -4.66 -4.97
C ASN A 122 54.11 -3.93 -6.22
N LEU A 123 52.83 -3.56 -6.23
CA LEU A 123 52.20 -2.79 -7.30
C LEU A 123 51.54 -1.54 -6.73
N ASP A 124 51.69 -0.41 -7.42
CA ASP A 124 50.98 0.81 -7.06
C ASP A 124 49.51 0.71 -7.44
N ILE A 125 48.65 0.74 -6.43
CA ILE A 125 47.19 0.75 -6.57
C ILE A 125 46.67 2.09 -6.05
N LEU A 126 45.96 2.80 -6.92
CA LEU A 126 45.43 4.14 -6.65
C LEU A 126 43.91 4.13 -6.79
N THR A 127 43.22 4.21 -5.66
CA THR A 127 41.76 4.28 -5.61
C THR A 127 41.28 5.70 -5.81
N VAL A 128 40.33 5.88 -6.72
CA VAL A 128 39.61 7.14 -6.96
C VAL A 128 38.13 6.97 -6.62
N ASN A 129 37.49 8.02 -6.09
CA ASN A 129 36.07 7.97 -5.71
C ASN A 129 35.16 8.75 -6.66
N ASN A 130 35.72 9.59 -7.52
CA ASN A 130 34.99 10.34 -8.54
C ASN A 130 35.84 10.51 -9.81
N ALA A 131 35.16 10.80 -10.92
CA ALA A 131 35.82 10.97 -12.22
C ALA A 131 36.78 12.18 -12.27
N ALA A 132 36.56 13.21 -11.43
CA ALA A 132 37.40 14.41 -11.40
C ALA A 132 38.80 14.13 -10.82
N GLU A 133 38.90 13.22 -9.85
CA GLU A 133 40.17 12.78 -9.24
C GLU A 133 41.06 11.99 -10.21
N VAL A 134 40.46 11.35 -11.21
CA VAL A 134 41.17 10.46 -12.14
C VAL A 134 42.27 11.21 -12.90
N ARG A 135 41.96 12.38 -13.45
CA ARG A 135 42.92 13.18 -14.24
C ARG A 135 44.14 13.57 -13.40
N HIS A 136 43.91 14.11 -12.21
CA HIS A 136 44.99 14.50 -11.30
C HIS A 136 45.85 13.30 -10.88
N THR A 137 45.23 12.14 -10.66
CA THR A 137 45.93 10.90 -10.30
C THR A 137 46.82 10.40 -11.44
N LEU A 138 46.31 10.45 -12.68
CA LEU A 138 47.07 10.09 -13.88
C LEU A 138 48.22 11.08 -14.18
N GLU A 139 48.03 12.38 -13.96
CA GLU A 139 49.10 13.37 -14.10
C GLU A 139 50.27 13.09 -13.15
N ARG A 140 49.96 12.74 -11.89
CA ARG A 140 50.97 12.34 -10.90
C ARG A 140 51.73 11.08 -11.33
N LEU A 141 51.03 10.10 -11.90
CA LEU A 141 51.67 8.90 -12.46
C LEU A 141 52.57 9.22 -13.66
N GLN A 142 52.15 10.15 -14.53
CA GLN A 142 52.95 10.56 -15.68
C GLN A 142 54.26 11.21 -15.24
N GLN A 143 54.22 12.05 -14.20
CA GLN A 143 55.42 12.63 -13.57
C GLN A 143 56.31 11.56 -12.91
N GLY A 144 55.71 10.49 -12.38
CA GLY A 144 56.40 9.31 -11.85
C GLY A 144 57.01 8.39 -12.92
N GLY A 145 56.81 8.68 -14.21
CA GLY A 145 57.37 7.90 -15.32
C GLY A 145 56.55 6.68 -15.75
N TYR A 146 55.32 6.52 -15.23
CA TYR A 146 54.42 5.45 -15.66
C TYR A 146 53.92 5.74 -17.07
N ARG A 147 53.95 4.72 -17.93
CA ARG A 147 53.39 4.79 -19.30
C ARG A 147 52.16 3.91 -19.48
N MET A 148 51.93 2.99 -18.55
CA MET A 148 50.86 2.00 -18.63
C MET A 148 50.01 2.00 -17.37
N VAL A 149 48.69 1.86 -17.55
CA VAL A 149 47.70 1.82 -16.46
C VAL A 149 46.70 0.69 -16.70
N VAL A 150 46.43 -0.09 -15.66
CA VAL A 150 45.35 -1.09 -15.62
C VAL A 150 44.16 -0.51 -14.87
N CYS A 151 42.97 -0.51 -15.46
CA CYS A 151 41.89 0.36 -14.96
C CYS A 151 40.47 -0.03 -15.36
N ASP A 152 39.48 0.76 -14.88
CA ASP A 152 38.07 0.72 -15.29
C ASP A 152 37.79 1.57 -16.53
N MET A 153 36.53 1.64 -16.97
CA MET A 153 36.14 2.35 -18.20
C MET A 153 36.36 3.87 -18.14
N VAL A 154 36.01 4.50 -17.03
CA VAL A 154 36.15 5.94 -16.84
C VAL A 154 37.64 6.30 -16.91
N THR A 155 38.46 5.56 -16.17
CA THR A 155 39.91 5.76 -16.14
C THR A 155 40.56 5.39 -17.47
N HIS A 156 40.10 4.34 -18.16
CA HIS A 156 40.59 3.94 -19.47
C HIS A 156 40.43 5.07 -20.50
N THR A 157 39.25 5.71 -20.52
CA THR A 157 38.94 6.80 -21.45
C THR A 157 39.87 7.99 -21.21
N ILE A 158 39.97 8.46 -19.96
CA ILE A 158 40.81 9.61 -19.59
C ILE A 158 42.30 9.30 -19.80
N ALA A 159 42.75 8.08 -19.47
CA ALA A 159 44.14 7.66 -19.66
C ALA A 159 44.55 7.64 -21.13
N ARG A 160 43.68 7.16 -22.03
CA ARG A 160 43.93 7.17 -23.48
C ARG A 160 44.03 8.59 -24.04
N GLU A 161 43.19 9.51 -23.59
CA GLU A 161 43.28 10.93 -23.98
C GLU A 161 44.60 11.57 -23.55
N MET A 162 45.15 11.14 -22.41
CA MET A 162 46.43 11.61 -21.88
C MET A 162 47.66 10.89 -22.46
N GLY A 163 47.44 9.93 -23.37
CA GLY A 163 48.51 9.19 -24.06
C GLY A 163 49.10 8.02 -23.28
N PHE A 164 48.42 7.51 -22.25
CA PHE A 164 48.80 6.27 -21.57
C PHE A 164 48.41 5.04 -22.39
N ASP A 165 49.20 3.98 -22.25
CA ASP A 165 48.78 2.63 -22.60
C ASP A 165 47.80 2.13 -21.53
N ALA A 166 46.51 2.26 -21.80
CA ALA A 166 45.46 1.83 -20.88
C ALA A 166 44.98 0.41 -21.20
N PHE A 167 45.01 -0.46 -20.18
CA PHE A 167 44.43 -1.81 -20.18
C PHE A 167 43.16 -1.81 -19.32
N LEU A 168 42.03 -2.08 -19.96
CA LEU A 168 40.75 -2.20 -19.28
C LEU A 168 40.66 -3.55 -18.56
N ILE A 169 40.28 -3.55 -17.27
CA ILE A 169 39.87 -4.76 -16.57
C ILE A 169 38.48 -5.15 -17.06
N THR A 170 38.45 -6.27 -17.78
CA THR A 170 37.22 -6.86 -18.32
C THR A 170 36.68 -7.94 -17.41
N SER A 171 35.36 -8.02 -17.27
CA SER A 171 34.70 -9.13 -16.57
C SER A 171 34.89 -10.45 -17.32
N GLY A 172 35.20 -11.51 -16.57
CA GLY A 172 35.27 -12.87 -17.07
C GLY A 172 33.90 -13.43 -17.44
N VAL A 173 33.92 -14.52 -18.22
CA VAL A 173 32.70 -15.23 -18.60
C VAL A 173 32.00 -15.84 -17.39
N GLU A 174 32.76 -16.26 -16.38
CA GLU A 174 32.26 -16.80 -15.13
C GLU A 174 31.44 -15.76 -14.35
N SER A 175 31.93 -14.51 -14.29
CA SER A 175 31.22 -13.39 -13.64
C SER A 175 29.92 -13.04 -14.37
N LEU A 176 29.91 -13.17 -15.71
CA LEU A 176 28.71 -12.98 -16.53
C LEU A 176 27.68 -14.09 -16.30
N HIS A 177 28.11 -15.35 -16.32
CA HIS A 177 27.24 -16.49 -16.02
C HIS A 177 26.63 -16.38 -14.62
N ALA A 178 27.45 -16.05 -13.61
CA ALA A 178 26.96 -15.86 -12.24
C ALA A 178 25.91 -14.74 -12.15
N ALA A 179 26.09 -13.64 -12.88
CA ALA A 179 25.12 -12.55 -12.91
C ALA A 179 23.81 -12.96 -13.61
N ILE A 180 23.88 -13.72 -14.72
CA ILE A 180 22.69 -14.23 -15.42
C ILE A 180 21.94 -15.23 -14.52
N ASP A 181 22.64 -16.16 -13.88
CA ASP A 181 22.05 -17.10 -12.91
C ASP A 181 21.33 -16.36 -11.77
N GLN A 182 21.97 -15.32 -11.24
CA GLN A 182 21.38 -14.48 -10.20
C GLN A 182 20.13 -13.74 -10.71
N ALA A 183 20.17 -13.20 -11.92
CA ALA A 183 19.05 -12.50 -12.53
C ALA A 183 17.85 -13.43 -12.76
N VAL A 184 18.07 -14.66 -13.26
CA VAL A 184 17.02 -15.67 -13.43
C VAL A 184 16.40 -16.03 -12.09
N ASN A 185 17.22 -16.28 -11.06
CA ASN A 185 16.75 -16.61 -9.73
C ASN A 185 15.88 -15.48 -9.15
N ILE A 186 16.38 -14.25 -9.16
CA ILE A 186 15.63 -13.08 -8.63
C ILE A 186 14.33 -12.85 -9.40
N SER A 187 14.36 -12.97 -10.73
CA SER A 187 13.17 -12.78 -11.57
C SER A 187 12.09 -13.82 -11.25
N SER A 188 12.46 -15.09 -11.04
CA SER A 188 11.50 -16.14 -10.67
C SER A 188 10.85 -15.87 -9.30
N TRP A 189 11.63 -15.47 -8.31
CA TRP A 189 11.14 -15.10 -6.98
C TRP A 189 10.21 -13.89 -7.03
N PHE A 190 10.59 -12.85 -7.78
CA PHE A 190 9.78 -11.65 -7.94
C PHE A 190 8.47 -11.97 -8.66
N GLY A 191 8.51 -12.83 -9.68
CA GLY A 191 7.32 -13.35 -10.37
C GLY A 191 6.36 -14.06 -9.42
N HIS A 192 6.87 -14.98 -8.59
CA HIS A 192 6.07 -15.67 -7.57
C HIS A 192 5.44 -14.71 -6.56
N LEU A 193 6.23 -13.77 -6.02
CA LEU A 193 5.75 -12.78 -5.05
C LEU A 193 4.66 -11.87 -5.65
N ARG A 194 4.84 -11.45 -6.91
CA ARG A 194 3.86 -10.65 -7.65
C ARG A 194 2.59 -11.44 -7.89
N GLN A 195 2.69 -12.71 -8.28
CA GLN A 195 1.53 -13.58 -8.50
C GLN A 195 0.75 -13.82 -7.21
N GLU A 196 1.44 -14.08 -6.09
CA GLU A 196 0.82 -14.22 -4.77
C GLU A 196 0.10 -12.93 -4.37
N ASN A 197 0.73 -11.77 -4.54
CA ASN A 197 0.09 -10.48 -4.27
C ASN A 197 -1.15 -10.25 -5.15
N LEU A 198 -1.08 -10.57 -6.45
CA LEU A 198 -2.24 -10.47 -7.34
C LEU A 198 -3.37 -11.42 -6.93
N PHE A 199 -3.04 -12.63 -6.48
CA PHE A 199 -4.01 -13.58 -5.95
C PHE A 199 -4.68 -13.09 -4.66
N LEU A 200 -3.90 -12.56 -3.71
CA LEU A 200 -4.45 -11.97 -2.48
C LEU A 200 -5.37 -10.78 -2.80
N ARG A 201 -4.95 -9.92 -3.75
CA ARG A 201 -5.78 -8.80 -4.22
C ARG A 201 -7.09 -9.30 -4.85
N SER A 202 -7.07 -10.33 -5.68
CA SER A 202 -8.28 -10.86 -6.31
C SER A 202 -9.28 -11.43 -5.30
N ILE A 203 -8.81 -12.07 -4.22
CA ILE A 203 -9.67 -12.52 -3.11
C ILE A 203 -10.38 -11.33 -2.46
N THR A 204 -9.68 -10.22 -2.21
CA THR A 204 -10.28 -9.03 -1.59
C THR A 204 -11.25 -8.28 -2.49
N GLN A 205 -11.16 -8.46 -3.82
CA GLN A 205 -12.06 -7.84 -4.80
C GLN A 205 -13.36 -8.62 -4.99
N GLY A 206 -13.35 -9.94 -4.77
CA GLY A 206 -14.50 -10.82 -5.01
C GLY A 206 -15.54 -10.86 -3.89
N GLN A 207 -15.27 -10.26 -2.73
CA GLN A 207 -16.26 -10.21 -1.64
C GLN A 207 -17.21 -9.03 -1.81
N ASN A 208 -18.46 -9.18 -1.37
CA ASN A 208 -19.44 -8.08 -1.32
C ASN A 208 -18.98 -6.89 -0.43
N GLY A 209 -17.85 -7.00 0.25
CA GLY A 209 -17.23 -5.95 1.05
C GLY A 209 -16.14 -5.20 0.30
N ARG A 210 -16.06 -3.89 0.51
CA ARG A 210 -15.00 -3.01 0.02
C ARG A 210 -13.95 -2.86 1.11
N VAL A 211 -12.67 -3.05 0.76
CA VAL A 211 -11.52 -2.87 1.66
C VAL A 211 -10.81 -1.60 1.25
N ILE A 212 -10.69 -0.64 2.17
CA ILE A 212 -9.97 0.61 1.95
C ILE A 212 -8.95 0.78 3.07
N VAL A 213 -7.71 1.09 2.73
CA VAL A 213 -6.63 1.34 3.69
C VAL A 213 -6.09 2.74 3.45
N MET A 214 -6.03 3.54 4.51
CA MET A 214 -5.52 4.90 4.48
C MET A 214 -4.29 5.06 5.37
N GLU A 215 -3.40 5.96 4.96
CA GLU A 215 -2.28 6.44 5.77
C GLU A 215 -2.78 7.41 6.86
N SER A 216 -1.91 7.76 7.80
CA SER A 216 -2.27 8.63 8.94
C SER A 216 -2.63 10.06 8.53
N ASN A 217 -2.22 10.50 7.35
CA ASN A 217 -2.56 11.79 6.76
C ASN A 217 -3.89 11.76 5.98
N GLY A 218 -4.52 10.59 5.82
CA GLY A 218 -5.76 10.41 5.04
C GLY A 218 -5.55 10.02 3.58
N ASP A 219 -4.30 9.86 3.13
CA ASP A 219 -4.00 9.41 1.77
C ASP A 219 -4.35 7.93 1.57
N LEU A 220 -4.75 7.58 0.35
CA LEU A 220 -5.12 6.21 0.00
C LEU A 220 -3.86 5.34 -0.18
N PHE A 221 -3.72 4.31 0.66
CA PHE A 221 -2.67 3.30 0.52
C PHE A 221 -3.13 2.11 -0.33
N TYR A 222 -4.34 1.61 -0.09
CA TYR A 222 -4.90 0.47 -0.80
C TYR A 222 -6.41 0.58 -0.93
N SER A 223 -6.95 0.13 -2.06
CA SER A 223 -8.38 0.00 -2.28
C SER A 223 -8.66 -1.30 -3.04
N SER A 224 -9.66 -2.06 -2.58
CA SER A 224 -10.18 -3.20 -3.36
C SER A 224 -11.10 -2.75 -4.51
N ILE A 225 -11.56 -1.50 -4.53
CA ILE A 225 -12.35 -0.93 -5.63
C ILE A 225 -11.49 -0.03 -6.51
N SER A 226 -11.79 0.01 -7.81
CA SER A 226 -11.02 0.76 -8.81
C SER A 226 -10.92 2.24 -8.48
N GLU A 227 -12.03 2.83 -8.02
CA GLU A 227 -12.10 4.23 -7.60
C GLU A 227 -12.92 4.34 -6.32
N VAL A 228 -12.37 5.05 -5.33
CA VAL A 228 -13.07 5.36 -4.08
C VAL A 228 -13.86 6.66 -4.28
N PRO A 229 -15.20 6.66 -4.11
CA PRO A 229 -16.00 7.88 -4.18
C PRO A 229 -15.51 8.96 -3.22
N ALA A 230 -15.46 10.22 -3.68
CA ALA A 230 -14.93 11.34 -2.89
C ALA A 230 -15.69 11.55 -1.57
N GLU A 231 -17.02 11.37 -1.59
CA GLU A 231 -17.87 11.44 -0.39
C GLU A 231 -17.49 10.36 0.62
N LEU A 232 -17.34 9.11 0.19
CA LEU A 232 -16.89 8.01 1.04
C LEU A 232 -15.50 8.32 1.61
N SER A 233 -14.56 8.76 0.77
CA SER A 233 -13.21 9.12 1.22
C SER A 233 -13.22 10.18 2.31
N SER A 234 -14.01 11.25 2.15
CA SER A 234 -14.15 12.30 3.16
C SER A 234 -14.72 11.79 4.49
N VAL A 235 -15.70 10.88 4.44
CA VAL A 235 -16.30 10.27 5.64
C VAL A 235 -15.30 9.37 6.34
N LEU A 236 -14.56 8.55 5.60
CA LEU A 236 -13.52 7.70 6.18
C LEU A 236 -12.45 8.55 6.87
N GLN A 237 -12.02 9.64 6.23
CA GLN A 237 -11.03 10.57 6.78
C GLN A 237 -11.49 11.24 8.08
N SER A 238 -12.76 11.66 8.18
CA SER A 238 -13.27 12.27 9.41
C SER A 238 -13.23 11.32 10.61
N HIS A 239 -13.41 10.02 10.37
CA HIS A 239 -13.41 9.00 11.43
C HIS A 239 -12.01 8.48 11.81
N ILE A 240 -10.93 8.83 11.09
CA ILE A 240 -9.57 8.35 11.40
C ILE A 240 -9.17 8.64 12.86
N ARG A 241 -9.52 9.83 13.37
CA ARG A 241 -9.17 10.26 14.74
C ARG A 241 -10.00 9.59 15.82
N GLU A 242 -11.12 8.99 15.46
CA GLU A 242 -12.05 8.33 16.37
C GLU A 242 -11.72 6.84 16.54
N ILE A 243 -10.84 6.28 15.71
CA ILE A 243 -10.48 4.86 15.74
C ILE A 243 -9.60 4.60 16.98
N PRO A 244 -10.01 3.67 17.87
CA PRO A 244 -9.24 3.35 19.06
C PRO A 244 -7.96 2.59 18.69
N ALA A 245 -6.89 2.80 19.48
CA ALA A 245 -5.60 2.13 19.29
C ALA A 245 -5.67 0.59 19.45
N SER A 246 -6.65 0.11 20.22
CA SER A 246 -6.96 -1.31 20.37
C SER A 246 -8.48 -1.49 20.30
N GLY A 247 -8.96 -2.16 19.26
CA GLY A 247 -10.39 -2.39 19.01
C GLY A 247 -10.82 -2.02 17.60
N ASN A 248 -12.14 -2.00 17.39
CA ASN A 248 -12.75 -1.57 16.14
C ASN A 248 -13.75 -0.44 16.39
N LEU A 249 -13.84 0.48 15.44
CA LEU A 249 -14.91 1.47 15.37
C LEU A 249 -15.90 1.01 14.31
N ARG A 250 -17.18 0.88 14.66
CA ARG A 250 -18.23 0.52 13.71
C ARG A 250 -19.17 1.69 13.52
N PHE A 251 -19.36 2.09 12.27
CA PHE A 251 -20.31 3.14 11.88
C PHE A 251 -21.00 2.76 10.57
N TYR A 252 -21.96 3.57 10.15
CA TYR A 252 -22.77 3.30 8.97
C TYR A 252 -22.67 4.46 7.99
N TYR A 253 -22.72 4.13 6.71
CA TYR A 253 -22.64 5.08 5.61
C TYR A 253 -23.68 4.72 4.56
N THR A 254 -24.32 5.72 3.97
CA THR A 254 -25.35 5.52 2.95
C THR A 254 -24.85 6.07 1.62
N GLU A 255 -24.91 5.26 0.58
CA GLU A 255 -24.57 5.66 -0.79
C GLU A 255 -25.63 5.13 -1.75
N ARG A 256 -26.24 6.03 -2.55
CA ARG A 256 -27.20 5.67 -3.61
C ARG A 256 -28.27 4.67 -3.15
N ASP A 257 -28.95 4.97 -2.05
CA ASP A 257 -30.00 4.14 -1.43
C ASP A 257 -29.53 2.77 -0.90
N GLN A 258 -28.22 2.57 -0.73
CA GLN A 258 -27.66 1.37 -0.12
C GLN A 258 -26.93 1.72 1.18
N LEU A 259 -27.32 1.04 2.25
CA LEU A 259 -26.66 1.15 3.55
C LEU A 259 -25.41 0.26 3.59
N TYR A 260 -24.31 0.81 4.06
CA TYR A 260 -23.06 0.12 4.33
C TYR A 260 -22.77 0.17 5.83
N SER A 261 -22.38 -0.97 6.40
CA SER A 261 -21.73 -1.06 7.70
C SER A 261 -20.22 -1.00 7.48
N ILE A 262 -19.57 -0.03 8.10
CA ILE A 262 -18.12 0.18 7.99
C ILE A 262 -17.50 -0.19 9.34
N THR A 263 -16.59 -1.16 9.31
CA THR A 263 -15.77 -1.53 10.46
C THR A 263 -14.36 -0.98 10.22
N ALA A 264 -13.94 -0.06 11.08
CA ALA A 264 -12.63 0.57 11.03
C ALA A 264 -11.71 0.02 12.11
N GLN A 265 -10.43 -0.20 11.78
CA GLN A 265 -9.43 -0.73 12.70
C GLN A 265 -8.05 -0.14 12.38
N GLN A 266 -7.25 0.10 13.43
CA GLN A 266 -5.85 0.48 13.29
C GLN A 266 -4.98 -0.75 13.00
N LEU A 267 -4.10 -0.65 12.00
CA LEU A 267 -3.08 -1.63 11.64
C LEU A 267 -1.70 -1.03 11.85
N LEU A 268 -0.79 -1.82 12.44
CA LEU A 268 0.62 -1.45 12.59
C LEU A 268 1.46 -2.46 11.80
N MET A 269 2.16 -2.00 10.76
CA MET A 269 3.07 -2.82 9.96
C MET A 269 4.37 -2.06 9.75
N ASN A 270 5.51 -2.67 10.09
CA ASN A 270 6.85 -2.10 9.91
C ASN A 270 7.00 -0.68 10.49
N ASN A 271 6.50 -0.44 11.71
CA ASN A 271 6.46 0.89 12.36
C ASN A 271 5.60 1.96 11.64
N VAL A 272 4.86 1.60 10.60
CA VAL A 272 3.91 2.49 9.93
C VAL A 272 2.50 2.17 10.40
N GLN A 273 1.80 3.21 10.86
CA GLN A 273 0.42 3.13 11.32
C GLN A 273 -0.54 3.45 10.17
N ARG A 274 -1.45 2.51 9.91
CA ARG A 274 -2.47 2.60 8.85
C ARG A 274 -3.86 2.32 9.40
N TYR A 275 -4.87 2.76 8.67
CA TYR A 275 -6.26 2.62 9.06
C TYR A 275 -7.01 1.79 8.02
N LEU A 276 -7.51 0.63 8.45
CA LEU A 276 -8.31 -0.28 7.65
C LEU A 276 -9.79 0.06 7.81
N PHE A 277 -10.51 0.16 6.69
CA PHE A 277 -11.96 0.28 6.63
C PHE A 277 -12.53 -0.88 5.82
N TYR A 278 -13.35 -1.70 6.46
CA TYR A 278 -14.07 -2.80 5.83
C TYR A 278 -15.55 -2.42 5.68
N CYS A 279 -15.99 -2.15 4.45
CA CYS A 279 -17.32 -1.63 4.15
C CYS A 279 -18.18 -2.74 3.54
N VAL A 280 -19.20 -3.21 4.25
CA VAL A 280 -20.11 -4.26 3.76
C VAL A 280 -21.53 -3.75 3.62
N PRO A 281 -22.28 -4.14 2.57
CA PRO A 281 -23.71 -3.90 2.48
C PRO A 281 -24.42 -4.38 3.73
N ALA A 282 -25.08 -3.46 4.42
CA ALA A 282 -25.90 -3.76 5.58
C ALA A 282 -27.37 -3.81 5.15
N ARG A 283 -28.09 -4.82 5.63
CA ARG A 283 -29.56 -4.82 5.62
C ARG A 283 -30.00 -4.49 7.03
N ILE A 284 -30.85 -3.47 7.17
CA ILE A 284 -31.48 -3.18 8.46
C ILE A 284 -32.40 -4.38 8.77
N PRO A 285 -32.22 -5.10 9.89
CA PRO A 285 -33.11 -6.19 10.26
C PRO A 285 -34.53 -5.62 10.48
N LEU A 286 -35.44 -5.90 9.56
CA LEU A 286 -36.86 -5.53 9.71
C LEU A 286 -37.56 -6.45 10.73
N HIS A 287 -37.00 -7.64 10.95
CA HIS A 287 -37.45 -8.60 11.96
C HIS A 287 -36.38 -8.73 13.04
N SER A 288 -36.77 -8.46 14.28
CA SER A 288 -35.96 -8.75 15.45
C SER A 288 -36.30 -10.14 16.00
N SER A 289 -35.45 -10.66 16.88
CA SER A 289 -35.68 -11.92 17.59
C SER A 289 -36.91 -11.89 18.51
N ARG A 290 -37.47 -10.69 18.80
CA ARG A 290 -38.61 -10.50 19.68
C ARG A 290 -39.70 -9.68 18.99
N PRO A 291 -40.90 -10.24 18.79
CA PRO A 291 -41.96 -9.58 18.04
C PRO A 291 -42.30 -8.21 18.66
N GLY A 292 -42.28 -7.18 17.80
CA GLY A 292 -42.60 -5.81 18.19
C GLY A 292 -41.46 -4.97 18.79
N LEU A 293 -40.27 -5.53 19.07
CA LEU A 293 -39.11 -4.76 19.56
C LEU A 293 -38.06 -4.57 18.48
N ARG A 294 -37.70 -3.35 18.08
CA ARG A 294 -36.60 -3.10 17.13
C ARG A 294 -35.59 -2.14 17.74
N THR A 295 -34.32 -2.52 17.73
CA THR A 295 -33.23 -1.64 18.16
C THR A 295 -32.51 -1.12 16.93
N LEU A 296 -32.39 0.20 16.84
CA LEU A 296 -31.73 0.92 15.76
C LEU A 296 -30.63 1.79 16.33
N ASN A 297 -29.56 1.99 15.56
CA ASN A 297 -28.53 3.00 15.87
C ASN A 297 -28.76 4.28 15.06
N LYS A 298 -27.89 5.28 15.30
CA LYS A 298 -27.90 6.57 14.60
C LYS A 298 -27.97 6.45 13.09
N GLY A 299 -27.03 5.71 12.49
CA GLY A 299 -26.92 5.62 11.03
C GLY A 299 -28.09 4.88 10.39
N GLU A 300 -28.65 3.86 11.07
CA GLU A 300 -29.89 3.22 10.62
C GLU A 300 -31.08 4.19 10.67
N CYS A 301 -31.16 5.03 11.70
CA CYS A 301 -32.21 6.06 11.80
C CYS A 301 -32.05 7.15 10.74
N GLU A 302 -30.83 7.62 10.47
CA GLU A 302 -30.52 8.57 9.41
C GLU A 302 -30.92 8.02 8.04
N TYR A 303 -30.53 6.78 7.72
CA TYR A 303 -30.91 6.12 6.48
C TYR A 303 -32.42 6.03 6.30
N LEU A 304 -33.12 5.53 7.33
CA LEU A 304 -34.57 5.34 7.24
C LEU A 304 -35.34 6.66 7.22
N PHE A 305 -34.80 7.72 7.83
CA PHE A 305 -35.38 9.06 7.78
C PHE A 305 -35.12 9.73 6.43
N ALA A 306 -33.90 9.67 5.91
CA ALA A 306 -33.51 10.25 4.62
C ALA A 306 -34.33 9.67 3.45
N ASN A 307 -34.62 8.37 3.51
CA ASN A 307 -35.45 7.65 2.53
C ASN A 307 -36.96 7.72 2.82
N SER A 308 -37.38 8.50 3.81
CA SER A 308 -38.80 8.65 4.13
C SER A 308 -39.47 9.70 3.25
N PHE A 309 -40.80 9.58 3.10
CA PHE A 309 -41.62 10.58 2.42
C PHE A 309 -41.36 12.00 2.95
N TYR A 310 -41.14 12.15 4.26
CA TYR A 310 -40.91 13.45 4.91
C TYR A 310 -39.64 14.15 4.45
N SER A 311 -38.55 13.41 4.28
CA SER A 311 -37.28 13.92 3.77
C SER A 311 -37.39 14.24 2.27
N LEU A 312 -37.97 13.33 1.49
CA LEU A 312 -38.04 13.46 0.02
C LEU A 312 -39.03 14.53 -0.47
N SER A 313 -40.15 14.73 0.22
CA SER A 313 -41.20 15.69 -0.18
C SER A 313 -41.07 17.05 0.49
N GLY A 314 -40.19 17.19 1.50
CA GLY A 314 -40.14 18.38 2.35
C GLY A 314 -41.41 18.59 3.19
N ALA A 315 -42.27 17.58 3.34
CA ALA A 315 -43.55 17.68 4.04
C ALA A 315 -43.44 18.04 5.55
N MET A 316 -42.25 18.01 6.14
CA MET A 316 -42.04 18.58 7.49
C MET A 316 -42.22 20.10 7.53
N GLY A 317 -42.05 20.79 6.40
CA GLY A 317 -42.38 22.20 6.21
C GLY A 317 -41.93 23.12 7.36
N THR A 318 -42.85 23.97 7.81
CA THR A 318 -42.62 24.94 8.90
C THR A 318 -42.55 24.32 10.30
N GLN A 319 -43.01 23.08 10.48
CA GLN A 319 -43.02 22.39 11.78
C GLN A 319 -41.64 21.83 12.17
N ALA A 320 -40.71 21.71 11.22
CA ALA A 320 -39.37 21.18 11.48
C ALA A 320 -38.61 21.98 12.56
N ALA A 321 -38.76 23.31 12.58
CA ALA A 321 -38.10 24.18 13.57
C ALA A 321 -38.66 23.97 14.98
N GLU A 322 -39.98 23.83 15.10
CA GLU A 322 -40.66 23.56 16.38
C GLU A 322 -40.30 22.16 16.89
N ILE A 323 -40.37 21.13 16.03
CA ILE A 323 -40.01 19.76 16.39
C ILE A 323 -38.54 19.69 16.82
N ARG A 324 -37.63 20.41 16.15
CA ARG A 324 -36.22 20.48 16.56
C ARG A 324 -36.03 21.11 17.93
N SER A 325 -36.84 22.12 18.30
CA SER A 325 -36.79 22.70 19.64
C SER A 325 -37.22 21.71 20.73
N LEU A 326 -38.17 20.80 20.41
CA LEU A 326 -38.59 19.72 21.31
C LEU A 326 -37.49 18.66 21.50
N ALA A 327 -36.64 18.41 20.51
CA ALA A 327 -35.53 17.45 20.61
C ALA A 327 -34.48 17.84 21.67
N LEU A 328 -34.42 19.12 22.06
CA LEU A 328 -33.56 19.62 23.12
C LEU A 328 -34.13 19.35 24.53
N LEU A 329 -35.41 19.02 24.62
CA LEU A 329 -36.08 18.71 25.88
C LEU A 329 -35.86 17.22 26.23
N ARG A 330 -35.67 16.94 27.53
CA ARG A 330 -35.56 15.57 28.06
C ARG A 330 -36.88 15.00 28.58
N GLN A 331 -38.00 15.60 28.20
CA GLN A 331 -39.33 15.18 28.64
C GLN A 331 -39.94 14.17 27.66
N PRO A 332 -40.79 13.23 28.12
CA PRO A 332 -41.56 12.37 27.24
C PRO A 332 -42.40 13.19 26.25
N VAL A 333 -42.34 12.85 24.96
CA VAL A 333 -43.10 13.52 23.90
C VAL A 333 -44.20 12.60 23.42
N PHE A 334 -45.46 13.08 23.47
CA PHE A 334 -46.60 12.35 22.92
C PHE A 334 -46.87 12.80 21.48
N ILE A 335 -46.71 11.88 20.52
CA ILE A 335 -46.92 12.15 19.09
C ILE A 335 -48.31 11.65 18.69
N TYR A 336 -49.25 12.58 18.50
CA TYR A 336 -50.62 12.28 18.08
C TYR A 336 -50.85 12.56 16.59
N GLY A 337 -51.71 11.77 15.95
CA GLY A 337 -52.10 11.94 14.55
C GLY A 337 -52.73 10.67 13.98
N GLU A 338 -53.37 10.79 12.81
CA GLU A 338 -54.05 9.68 12.15
C GLU A 338 -53.08 8.54 11.76
N PRO A 339 -53.56 7.29 11.62
CA PRO A 339 -52.76 6.19 11.07
C PRO A 339 -52.17 6.56 9.70
N GLY A 340 -50.91 6.22 9.45
CA GLY A 340 -50.24 6.52 8.18
C GLY A 340 -49.61 7.91 8.06
N THR A 341 -49.82 8.82 9.01
CA THR A 341 -49.17 10.15 9.07
C THR A 341 -47.67 10.08 9.43
N GLY A 342 -47.03 8.91 9.38
CA GLY A 342 -45.58 8.74 9.62
C GLY A 342 -45.04 9.28 10.95
N LYS A 343 -45.81 9.13 12.04
CA LYS A 343 -45.38 9.43 13.43
C LYS A 343 -44.00 8.88 13.81
N GLU A 344 -43.64 7.70 13.29
CA GLU A 344 -42.32 7.09 13.50
C GLU A 344 -41.17 7.93 12.90
N GLN A 345 -41.41 8.66 11.80
CA GLN A 345 -40.40 9.55 11.21
C GLN A 345 -40.17 10.79 12.08
N ILE A 346 -41.21 11.32 12.72
CA ILE A 346 -41.10 12.41 13.68
C ILE A 346 -40.29 11.94 14.90
N ALA A 347 -40.57 10.74 15.42
CA ALA A 347 -39.80 10.16 16.52
C ALA A 347 -38.30 9.99 16.17
N ARG A 348 -37.98 9.52 14.96
CA ARG A 348 -36.60 9.43 14.48
C ARG A 348 -35.95 10.80 14.34
N TYR A 349 -36.67 11.79 13.80
CA TYR A 349 -36.15 13.15 13.68
C TYR A 349 -35.81 13.75 15.04
N LEU A 350 -36.68 13.57 16.04
CA LEU A 350 -36.42 13.98 17.42
C LEU A 350 -35.18 13.29 17.99
N TYR A 351 -35.06 11.98 17.82
CA TYR A 351 -33.89 11.21 18.26
C TYR A 351 -32.58 11.72 17.63
N LEU A 352 -32.56 11.90 16.30
CA LEU A 352 -31.38 12.36 15.55
C LEU A 352 -30.90 13.76 15.96
N HIS A 353 -31.81 14.60 16.46
CA HIS A 353 -31.50 15.96 16.93
C HIS A 353 -31.35 16.06 18.46
N SER A 354 -31.44 14.93 19.17
CA SER A 354 -31.29 14.88 20.63
C SER A 354 -29.82 14.72 21.04
N SER A 355 -29.52 15.00 22.32
CA SER A 355 -28.19 14.70 22.90
C SER A 355 -27.87 13.19 22.98
N LEU A 356 -28.88 12.32 22.78
CA LEU A 356 -28.75 10.86 22.85
C LEU A 356 -28.69 10.21 21.46
N ALA A 357 -28.49 10.99 20.40
CA ALA A 357 -28.44 10.48 19.02
C ALA A 357 -27.38 9.39 18.78
N ASN A 358 -26.35 9.27 19.64
CA ASN A 358 -25.32 8.22 19.56
C ASN A 358 -25.63 6.98 20.42
N HIS A 359 -26.76 6.96 21.14
CA HIS A 359 -27.22 5.83 21.94
C HIS A 359 -28.33 5.04 21.21
N PRO A 360 -28.71 3.83 21.66
CA PRO A 360 -29.74 3.03 20.98
C PRO A 360 -31.11 3.73 20.90
N PHE A 361 -31.73 3.69 19.71
CA PHE A 361 -33.13 4.04 19.46
C PHE A 361 -33.98 2.77 19.39
N ILE A 362 -34.95 2.63 20.27
CA ILE A 362 -35.70 1.39 20.46
C ILE A 362 -37.16 1.64 20.12
N VAL A 363 -37.65 0.96 19.08
CA VAL A 363 -39.06 0.99 18.68
C VAL A 363 -39.79 -0.17 19.32
N VAL A 364 -40.82 0.13 20.10
CA VAL A 364 -41.71 -0.82 20.75
C VAL A 364 -43.09 -0.72 20.09
N ASN A 365 -43.43 -1.64 19.21
CA ASN A 365 -44.75 -1.68 18.56
C ASN A 365 -45.74 -2.44 19.44
N CYS A 366 -46.48 -1.70 20.27
CA CYS A 366 -47.41 -2.23 21.26
C CYS A 366 -48.48 -3.18 20.68
N ALA A 367 -48.85 -3.01 19.40
CA ALA A 367 -49.80 -3.90 18.71
C ALA A 367 -49.21 -5.29 18.35
N LEU A 368 -47.88 -5.43 18.34
CA LEU A 368 -47.17 -6.66 17.97
C LEU A 368 -46.53 -7.38 19.17
N LEU A 369 -46.58 -6.78 20.37
CA LEU A 369 -46.01 -7.38 21.58
C LEU A 369 -46.89 -8.53 22.08
N ASN A 370 -46.26 -9.65 22.43
CA ASN A 370 -46.88 -10.76 23.16
C ASN A 370 -46.57 -10.69 24.67
N GLU A 371 -47.23 -11.51 25.48
CA GLU A 371 -47.05 -11.53 26.95
C GLU A 371 -45.59 -11.70 27.37
N LYS A 372 -44.84 -12.60 26.71
CA LYS A 372 -43.41 -12.81 27.00
C LYS A 372 -42.55 -11.58 26.72
N THR A 373 -42.91 -10.79 25.71
CA THR A 373 -42.16 -9.58 25.35
C THR A 373 -42.52 -8.43 26.28
N TRP A 374 -43.78 -8.33 26.71
CA TRP A 374 -44.21 -7.40 27.76
C TRP A 374 -43.51 -7.69 29.09
N ASP A 375 -43.49 -8.95 29.52
CA ASP A 375 -42.78 -9.38 30.73
C ASP A 375 -41.29 -9.08 30.64
N PHE A 376 -40.65 -9.36 29.49
CA PHE A 376 -39.27 -8.97 29.27
C PHE A 376 -39.06 -7.45 29.36
N LEU A 377 -39.95 -6.64 28.78
CA LEU A 377 -39.81 -5.18 28.74
C LEU A 377 -39.95 -4.57 30.14
N LEU A 378 -40.85 -5.06 30.98
CA LEU A 378 -41.14 -4.46 32.29
C LEU A 378 -40.31 -5.08 33.42
N ASN A 379 -40.06 -6.40 33.39
CA ASN A 379 -39.55 -7.14 34.56
C ASN A 379 -38.11 -7.62 34.42
N HIS A 380 -37.52 -7.59 33.22
CA HIS A 380 -36.17 -8.14 33.00
C HIS A 380 -35.07 -7.08 33.15
N TYR A 381 -33.97 -7.41 33.85
CA TYR A 381 -32.85 -6.48 34.09
C TYR A 381 -32.15 -5.99 32.81
N ASN A 382 -32.04 -6.83 31.78
CA ASN A 382 -31.55 -6.44 30.44
C ASN A 382 -32.60 -5.71 29.56
N SER A 383 -33.72 -5.26 30.13
CA SER A 383 -34.73 -4.53 29.37
C SER A 383 -34.21 -3.19 28.84
N PRO A 384 -34.66 -2.76 27.64
CA PRO A 384 -34.58 -1.37 27.19
C PRO A 384 -34.93 -0.32 28.25
N LEU A 385 -35.97 -0.56 29.07
CA LEU A 385 -36.44 0.35 30.10
C LEU A 385 -35.48 0.45 31.30
N SER A 386 -34.77 -0.62 31.59
CA SER A 386 -33.81 -0.69 32.71
C SER A 386 -32.44 -0.09 32.36
N ALA A 387 -32.16 0.13 31.07
CA ALA A 387 -30.88 0.66 30.62
C ALA A 387 -30.91 2.20 30.47
N THR A 388 -29.85 2.87 30.93
CA THR A 388 -29.72 4.32 30.85
C THR A 388 -29.19 4.77 29.50
N GLY A 389 -29.67 5.94 29.04
CA GLY A 389 -29.23 6.57 27.80
C GLY A 389 -29.96 6.09 26.53
N ASN A 390 -30.93 5.18 26.64
CA ASN A 390 -31.75 4.78 25.49
C ASN A 390 -32.81 5.82 25.15
N THR A 391 -33.18 5.90 23.87
CA THR A 391 -34.41 6.58 23.42
C THR A 391 -35.43 5.53 23.02
N ILE A 392 -36.61 5.55 23.64
CA ILE A 392 -37.65 4.53 23.42
C ILE A 392 -38.86 5.18 22.79
N TYR A 393 -39.31 4.64 21.65
CA TYR A 393 -40.51 5.07 20.94
C TYR A 393 -41.57 3.96 21.01
N PHE A 394 -42.68 4.25 21.68
CA PHE A 394 -43.84 3.36 21.73
C PHE A 394 -44.77 3.64 20.54
N GLN A 395 -44.82 2.70 19.60
CA GLN A 395 -45.69 2.74 18.43
C GLN A 395 -47.02 2.04 18.72
N ASN A 396 -48.12 2.61 18.23
CA ASN A 396 -49.48 2.13 18.46
C ASN A 396 -49.81 2.02 19.96
N PHE A 397 -49.46 3.05 20.74
CA PHE A 397 -49.62 3.11 22.19
C PHE A 397 -51.06 2.82 22.66
N GLU A 398 -52.05 3.13 21.84
CA GLU A 398 -53.46 2.80 22.04
C GLU A 398 -53.76 1.29 22.10
N SER A 399 -52.85 0.45 21.60
CA SER A 399 -53.01 -1.01 21.56
C SER A 399 -52.49 -1.73 22.82
N ILE A 400 -52.06 -0.99 23.85
CA ILE A 400 -51.54 -1.56 25.09
C ILE A 400 -52.68 -2.22 25.89
N PRO A 401 -52.57 -3.51 26.27
CA PRO A 401 -53.56 -4.16 27.13
C PRO A 401 -53.67 -3.47 28.50
N PRO A 402 -54.88 -3.35 29.08
CA PRO A 402 -55.08 -2.64 30.36
C PRO A 402 -54.18 -3.11 31.50
N GLN A 403 -53.90 -4.42 31.57
CA GLN A 403 -53.04 -5.02 32.60
C GLN A 403 -51.61 -4.44 32.61
N TRP A 404 -51.06 -4.09 31.44
CA TRP A 404 -49.69 -3.57 31.32
C TRP A 404 -49.63 -2.04 31.33
N SER A 405 -50.77 -1.37 31.16
CA SER A 405 -50.83 0.10 31.06
C SER A 405 -50.40 0.80 32.35
N SER A 406 -50.84 0.30 33.51
CA SER A 406 -50.48 0.86 34.82
C SER A 406 -49.02 0.62 35.17
N GLU A 407 -48.49 -0.56 34.84
CA GLU A 407 -47.08 -0.91 35.10
C GLU A 407 -46.13 -0.10 34.22
N LEU A 408 -46.49 0.09 32.94
CA LEU A 408 -45.70 0.91 32.04
C LEU A 408 -45.67 2.38 32.48
N LEU A 409 -46.81 2.92 32.94
CA LEU A 409 -46.89 4.30 33.43
C LEU A 409 -46.00 4.49 34.67
N ALA A 410 -46.02 3.53 35.59
CA ALA A 410 -45.13 3.52 36.76
C ALA A 410 -43.63 3.39 36.40
N ALA A 411 -43.30 2.87 35.22
CA ALA A 411 -41.93 2.74 34.75
C ALA A 411 -41.43 3.96 33.94
N ILE A 412 -42.34 4.83 33.47
CA ILE A 412 -42.02 6.01 32.65
C ILE A 412 -42.12 7.32 33.46
N GLU A 413 -42.91 7.35 34.55
CA GLU A 413 -42.87 8.39 35.59
C GLU A 413 -41.56 8.35 36.39
#